data_AF-A0A3A8GWL3-F1
#
_entry.id   AF-A0A3A8GWL3-F1
#
_cell.length_a   1.000
_cell.length_b   1.000
_cell.length_c   1.000
_cell.angle_alpha   90.00
_cell.angle_beta   90.00
_cell.angle_gamma   90.00
#
_symmetry.space_group_name_H-M   'P 1'
#
loop_
_entity.id
_entity.type
_entity.pdbx_description
1 polymer ?
#
loop_
_entity_poly.entity_id
_entity_poly.type
_entity_poly.pdbx_seq_one_letter_code
_entity_poly.pdbx_strand_id
1 'polypeptide(L)'
;SNGRKVDYSTFLQEVNNDQVREARINGREINVTKKDSNRYTTYIPVQDPKLLDNLLTKNVKVVGEPPEEPSLLASIFISWFPMLLLIGVWIFFMRQMQGGGGKGAMSFGKSKARMLTEDQIKTTFADVAGCDEAKE
;
A
#
# COMPACT_ATOMS: atom_id res chain seq x y z
N SER A 1 -6.31 -13.97 21.77
CA SER A 1 -7.15 -14.58 22.81
C SER A 1 -8.56 -14.67 22.25
N ASN A 2 -9.01 -15.85 21.82
CA ASN A 2 -10.41 -16.01 21.39
C ASN A 2 -11.28 -16.06 22.65
N GLY A 3 -11.66 -14.89 23.16
CA GLY A 3 -12.58 -14.78 24.29
C GLY A 3 -13.89 -15.50 23.95
N ARG A 4 -14.42 -16.28 24.90
CA ARG A 4 -15.72 -16.93 24.77
C ARG A 4 -16.75 -15.84 24.46
N LYS A 5 -17.57 -16.03 23.42
CA LYS A 5 -18.67 -15.11 23.10
C LYS A 5 -19.93 -15.59 23.82
N VAL A 6 -20.66 -14.65 24.43
CA VAL A 6 -21.88 -14.91 25.19
C VAL A 6 -22.96 -13.93 24.75
N ASP A 7 -24.19 -14.40 24.65
CA ASP A 7 -25.34 -13.58 24.28
C ASP A 7 -25.61 -12.49 25.33
N TYR A 8 -26.09 -11.33 24.86
CA TYR A 8 -26.37 -10.18 25.73
C TYR A 8 -27.41 -10.49 26.82
N SER A 9 -28.43 -11.29 26.50
CA SER A 9 -29.44 -11.74 27.45
C SER A 9 -28.83 -12.58 28.58
N THR A 10 -27.91 -13.49 28.25
CA THR A 10 -27.20 -14.30 29.25
C THR A 10 -26.34 -13.42 30.15
N PHE A 11 -25.64 -12.43 29.59
CA PHE A 11 -24.91 -11.44 30.37
C PHE A 11 -25.82 -10.69 31.36
N LEU A 12 -26.98 -10.19 30.92
CA LEU A 12 -27.94 -9.51 31.80
C LEU A 12 -28.43 -10.44 32.93
N GLN A 13 -28.66 -11.72 32.62
CA GLN A 13 -29.02 -12.71 33.63
C GLN A 13 -27.89 -12.90 34.66
N GLU A 14 -26.64 -12.99 34.22
CA GLU A 14 -25.48 -13.11 35.12
C GLU A 14 -25.25 -11.85 35.97
N VAL A 15 -25.53 -10.65 35.43
CA VAL A 15 -25.53 -9.39 36.21
C VAL A 15 -26.61 -9.45 37.29
N ASN A 16 -27.84 -9.86 36.93
CA ASN A 16 -28.94 -9.97 37.87
C ASN A 16 -28.69 -11.01 38.97
N ASN A 17 -27.97 -12.09 38.65
CA ASN A 17 -27.56 -13.14 39.57
C ASN A 17 -26.29 -12.81 40.36
N ASP A 18 -25.80 -11.57 40.29
CA ASP A 18 -24.61 -11.11 41.03
C ASP A 18 -23.35 -11.94 40.72
N GLN A 19 -23.21 -12.44 39.49
CA GLN A 19 -22.06 -13.26 39.06
C GLN A 19 -20.96 -12.45 38.37
N VAL A 20 -21.28 -11.22 37.95
CA VAL A 20 -20.36 -10.32 37.27
C VAL A 20 -19.57 -9.48 38.28
N ARG A 21 -18.27 -9.29 38.02
CA ARG A 21 -17.37 -8.46 38.85
C ARG A 21 -17.02 -7.15 38.16
N GLU A 22 -16.68 -7.21 36.88
CA GLU A 22 -16.23 -6.06 36.10
C GLU A 22 -16.78 -6.13 34.68
N ALA A 23 -17.24 -4.99 34.16
CA ALA A 23 -17.69 -4.80 32.78
C ALA A 23 -16.93 -3.64 32.14
N ARG A 24 -16.13 -3.96 31.12
CA ARG A 24 -15.40 -2.98 30.29
C ARG A 24 -16.18 -2.73 29.02
N ILE A 25 -16.61 -1.49 28.81
CA ILE A 25 -17.47 -1.12 27.69
C ILE A 25 -16.62 -0.35 26.67
N ASN A 26 -16.56 -0.88 25.45
CA ASN A 26 -15.91 -0.26 24.29
C ASN A 26 -16.91 -0.20 23.13
N GLY A 27 -17.59 0.94 22.98
CA GLY A 27 -18.68 1.10 22.01
C GLY A 27 -19.81 0.11 22.25
N ARG A 28 -19.94 -0.90 21.38
CA ARG A 28 -20.95 -1.97 21.48
C ARG A 28 -20.42 -3.26 22.08
N GLU A 29 -19.11 -3.38 22.24
CA GLU A 29 -18.48 -4.55 22.83
C GLU A 29 -18.37 -4.38 24.35
N ILE A 30 -18.70 -5.44 25.10
CA ILE A 30 -18.49 -5.50 26.54
C ILE A 30 -17.57 -6.67 26.85
N ASN A 31 -16.42 -6.36 27.43
CA ASN A 31 -15.50 -7.33 27.98
C ASN A 31 -15.84 -7.55 29.46
N VAL A 32 -16.33 -8.75 29.76
CA VAL A 32 -16.87 -9.10 31.08
C VAL A 32 -15.88 -9.97 31.83
N THR A 33 -15.67 -9.64 33.10
CA THR A 33 -14.98 -10.50 34.05
C THR A 33 -15.94 -10.90 35.16
N LYS A 34 -16.15 -12.20 35.30
CA LYS A 34 -16.98 -12.79 36.36
C LYS A 34 -16.24 -12.85 37.69
N LYS A 35 -16.98 -13.07 38.78
CA LYS A 35 -16.42 -13.24 40.14
C LYS A 35 -15.52 -14.47 40.26
N ASP A 36 -15.81 -15.53 39.51
CA ASP A 36 -14.98 -16.74 39.37
C ASP A 36 -13.71 -16.54 38.50
N SER A 37 -13.45 -15.31 38.05
CA SER A 37 -12.36 -14.92 37.16
C SER A 37 -12.45 -15.41 35.71
N ASN A 38 -13.56 -16.06 35.33
CA ASN A 38 -13.84 -16.35 33.93
C ASN A 38 -14.09 -15.04 33.16
N ARG A 39 -13.60 -15.00 31.92
CA ARG A 39 -13.76 -13.85 31.02
C ARG A 39 -14.47 -14.24 29.75
N TYR A 40 -15.31 -13.34 29.27
CA TYR A 40 -16.01 -13.48 28.01
C TYR A 40 -16.34 -12.11 27.43
N THR A 41 -16.75 -12.12 26.18
CA THR A 41 -17.15 -10.92 25.45
C THR A 41 -18.61 -11.05 25.06
N THR A 42 -19.36 -9.96 25.21
CA THR A 42 -20.74 -9.84 24.73
C THR A 42 -20.91 -8.56 23.93
N TYR A 43 -21.99 -8.48 23.15
CA TYR A 43 -22.26 -7.34 22.28
C TYR A 43 -23.64 -6.78 22.56
N ILE A 44 -23.73 -5.46 22.72
CA ILE A 44 -24.98 -4.74 22.91
C ILE A 44 -25.76 -4.75 21.58
N PRO A 45 -26.94 -5.41 21.50
CA PRO A 45 -27.69 -5.56 20.25
C PRO A 45 -28.39 -4.25 19.84
N VAL A 46 -28.87 -3.49 20.83
CA VAL A 46 -29.52 -2.18 20.68
C VAL A 46 -29.10 -1.30 21.85
N GLN A 47 -29.14 0.02 21.70
CA GLN A 47 -28.84 0.94 22.80
C GLN A 47 -29.75 0.62 24.00
N ASP A 48 -29.13 0.34 25.16
CA ASP A 48 -29.82 -0.01 26.39
C ASP A 48 -29.47 1.03 27.48
N PRO A 49 -30.30 2.08 27.64
CA PRO A 49 -30.05 3.13 28.63
C PRO A 49 -30.03 2.60 30.07
N LYS A 50 -30.70 1.47 30.36
CA LYS A 50 -30.83 0.91 31.71
C LYS A 50 -29.63 0.06 32.11
N LEU A 51 -28.77 -0.30 31.17
CA LEU A 51 -27.62 -1.18 31.42
C LEU A 51 -26.71 -0.61 32.50
N LEU A 52 -26.36 0.69 32.39
CA LEU A 52 -25.45 1.32 33.33
C LEU A 52 -26.04 1.31 34.75
N ASP A 53 -27.31 1.69 34.88
CA ASP A 53 -28.01 1.70 36.17
C ASP A 53 -28.09 0.30 36.79
N ASN A 54 -28.35 -0.73 35.99
CA ASN A 54 -28.38 -2.13 36.45
C ASN A 54 -27.01 -2.58 36.97
N LEU A 55 -25.93 -2.25 36.25
CA LEU A 55 -24.56 -2.58 36.65
C LEU A 55 -24.17 -1.89 37.96
N LEU A 56 -24.49 -0.59 38.09
CA LEU A 56 -24.20 0.19 39.29
C LEU A 56 -25.02 -0.31 40.50
N THR A 57 -26.30 -0.61 40.31
CA THR A 57 -27.17 -1.17 41.35
C THR A 57 -26.66 -2.52 41.87
N LYS A 58 -26.04 -3.30 40.98
CA LYS A 58 -25.41 -4.60 41.30
C LYS A 58 -23.97 -4.49 41.78
N ASN A 59 -23.46 -3.28 42.03
CA ASN A 59 -22.08 -3.02 42.46
C ASN A 59 -21.03 -3.63 41.50
N VAL A 60 -21.36 -3.71 40.21
CA VAL A 60 -20.42 -4.15 39.18
C VAL A 60 -19.47 -3.00 38.86
N LYS A 61 -18.18 -3.27 38.81
CA LYS A 61 -17.20 -2.27 38.38
C LYS A 61 -17.36 -2.00 36.88
N VAL A 62 -17.70 -0.76 36.52
CA VAL A 62 -17.84 -0.35 35.12
C VAL A 62 -16.63 0.46 34.70
N VAL A 63 -16.05 0.14 33.55
CA VAL A 63 -14.90 0.84 32.97
C VAL A 63 -15.21 1.19 31.51
N GLY A 64 -15.08 2.46 31.14
CA GLY A 64 -15.13 2.87 29.73
C GLY A 64 -13.73 2.78 29.12
N GLU A 65 -13.62 2.15 27.96
CA GLU A 65 -12.36 2.07 27.21
C GLU A 65 -12.43 2.97 25.97
N PRO A 66 -11.36 3.73 25.67
CA PRO A 66 -11.29 4.46 24.41
C PRO A 66 -11.29 3.45 23.25
N PRO A 67 -11.91 3.80 22.10
CA PRO A 67 -11.83 2.96 20.91
C PRO A 67 -10.36 2.75 20.53
N GLU A 68 -9.99 1.53 20.14
CA GLU A 68 -8.64 1.25 19.67
C GLU A 68 -8.38 2.06 18.39
N GLU A 69 -7.48 3.03 18.46
CA GLU A 69 -7.02 3.73 17.27
C GLU A 69 -6.06 2.84 16.47
N PRO A 70 -6.22 2.76 15.14
CA PRO A 70 -5.26 2.04 14.32
C PRO A 70 -3.86 2.63 14.52
N SER A 71 -2.85 1.78 14.70
CA SER A 71 -1.47 2.23 14.86
C SER A 71 -1.06 3.07 13.66
N LEU A 72 -0.69 4.34 13.89
CA LEU A 72 -0.33 5.28 12.83
C LEU A 72 0.76 4.72 11.90
N LEU A 73 1.75 4.01 12.45
CA LEU A 73 2.80 3.34 11.69
C LEU A 73 2.25 2.23 10.77
N ALA A 74 1.31 1.42 11.27
CA ALA A 74 0.67 0.37 10.47
C ALA A 74 -0.18 0.98 9.35
N SER A 75 -0.91 2.05 9.64
CA SER A 75 -1.71 2.79 8.64
C SER A 75 -0.82 3.37 7.54
N ILE A 76 0.29 4.03 7.88
CA ILE A 76 1.25 4.57 6.91
C ILE A 76 1.82 3.47 6.03
N PHE A 77 2.27 2.36 6.62
CA PHE A 77 2.84 1.24 5.87
C PHE A 77 1.84 0.62 4.89
N ILE A 78 0.61 0.36 5.35
CA ILE A 78 -0.46 -0.20 4.50
C ILE A 78 -0.83 0.78 3.38
N SER A 79 -0.90 2.07 3.67
CA SER A 79 -1.21 3.11 2.68
C SER A 79 -0.12 3.25 1.62
N TRP A 80 1.16 3.13 2.01
CA TRP A 80 2.30 3.25 1.08
C TRP A 80 2.64 1.94 0.37
N PHE A 81 2.13 0.80 0.84
CA PHE A 81 2.39 -0.51 0.24
C PHE A 81 2.12 -0.57 -1.27
N PRO A 82 0.99 -0.05 -1.81
CA PRO A 82 0.76 -0.02 -3.25
C PRO A 82 1.81 0.82 -4.01
N MET A 83 2.21 1.98 -3.46
CA MET A 83 3.21 2.84 -4.08
C MET A 83 4.60 2.18 -4.07
N LEU A 84 5.00 1.59 -2.94
CA LEU A 84 6.28 0.88 -2.81
C LEU A 84 6.34 -0.34 -3.75
N LEU A 85 5.22 -1.05 -3.95
CA LEU A 85 5.13 -2.14 -4.91
C LEU A 85 5.35 -1.62 -6.34
N LEU A 86 4.69 -0.54 -6.75
CA LEU A 86 4.89 0.08 -8.06
C LEU A 86 6.34 0.53 -8.27
N ILE A 87 6.95 1.17 -7.28
CA ILE A 87 8.37 1.57 -7.32
C ILE A 87 9.26 0.33 -7.44
N GLY A 88 8.98 -0.75 -6.71
CA GLY A 88 9.72 -2.00 -6.78
C GLY A 88 9.65 -2.66 -8.16
N VAL A 89 8.46 -2.70 -8.77
CA VAL A 89 8.26 -3.21 -10.14
C VAL A 89 8.94 -2.29 -11.17
N TRP A 90 8.85 -0.97 -10.99
CA TRP A 90 9.53 0.00 -11.84
C TRP A 90 11.05 -0.17 -11.81
N ILE A 91 11.64 -0.30 -10.61
CA ILE A 91 13.06 -0.59 -10.42
C ILE A 91 13.44 -1.94 -11.03
N PHE A 92 12.59 -2.96 -10.89
CA PHE A 92 12.81 -4.26 -11.52
C PHE A 92 12.93 -4.15 -13.04
N PHE A 93 12.04 -3.40 -13.70
CA PHE A 93 12.13 -3.16 -15.15
C PHE A 93 13.37 -2.36 -15.54
N MET A 94 13.74 -1.31 -14.80
CA MET A 94 14.96 -0.55 -15.07
C MET A 94 16.22 -1.42 -14.93
N ARG A 95 16.28 -2.25 -13.88
CA ARG A 95 17.39 -3.18 -13.67
C ARG A 95 17.47 -4.25 -14.76
N GLN A 96 16.33 -4.74 -15.25
CA GLN A 96 16.28 -5.67 -16.38
C GLN A 96 16.78 -5.03 -17.68
N MET A 97 16.45 -3.75 -17.91
CA MET A 97 16.88 -3.03 -19.12
C MET A 97 18.36 -2.61 -19.09
N GLN A 98 18.94 -2.41 -17.89
CA GLN A 98 20.34 -2.03 -17.72
C GLN A 98 21.29 -3.23 -17.56
N GLY A 99 20.80 -4.37 -17.04
CA GLY A 99 21.58 -5.60 -16.85
C GLY A 99 21.61 -6.54 -18.08
N GLY A 100 20.77 -6.29 -19.08
CA GLY A 100 20.72 -7.04 -20.35
C GLY A 100 21.41 -6.28 -21.50
N GLY A 101 22.72 -6.06 -21.40
CA GLY A 101 23.59 -5.73 -22.54
C GLY A 101 23.12 -4.62 -23.51
N GLY A 102 23.32 -3.35 -23.14
CA GLY A 102 23.74 -2.29 -24.08
C GLY A 102 22.90 -2.06 -25.37
N LYS A 103 21.57 -2.14 -25.33
CA LYS A 103 20.75 -1.96 -26.55
C LYS A 103 19.41 -1.23 -26.37
N GLY A 104 19.30 -0.34 -25.39
CA GLY A 104 18.19 0.64 -25.31
C GLY A 104 18.70 2.03 -25.66
N ALA A 105 18.23 2.61 -26.76
CA ALA A 105 18.47 3.98 -27.23
C ALA A 105 19.74 4.33 -28.05
N MET A 106 20.59 3.38 -28.45
CA MET A 106 21.72 3.67 -29.39
C MET A 106 21.73 2.85 -30.69
N SER A 107 20.72 2.03 -30.97
CA SER A 107 20.65 1.20 -32.20
C SER A 107 19.75 1.77 -33.31
N PHE A 108 19.07 2.89 -33.09
CA PHE A 108 18.40 3.64 -34.17
C PHE A 108 19.42 4.57 -34.82
N GLY A 109 20.06 4.10 -35.90
CA GLY A 109 21.04 4.92 -36.63
C GLY A 109 21.80 4.22 -37.74
N LYS A 110 21.75 2.88 -37.87
CA LYS A 110 22.33 2.18 -39.02
C LYS A 110 21.30 2.03 -40.16
N SER A 111 20.70 3.13 -40.61
CA SER A 111 20.30 3.14 -42.02
C SER A 111 21.59 3.32 -42.82
N LYS A 112 21.91 2.32 -43.66
CA LYS A 112 22.91 2.48 -44.72
C LYS A 112 22.34 3.47 -45.75
N ALA A 113 22.37 4.77 -45.44
CA ALA A 113 22.36 5.76 -46.50
C ALA A 113 23.73 5.66 -47.16
N ARG A 114 23.77 5.04 -48.35
CA ARG A 114 24.91 5.19 -49.27
C ARG A 114 25.10 6.71 -49.43
N MET A 115 26.19 7.26 -48.89
CA MET A 115 26.76 8.49 -49.44
C MET A 115 27.18 8.13 -50.86
N LEU A 116 26.32 8.44 -51.83
CA LEU A 116 26.78 8.72 -53.18
C LEU A 116 27.70 9.91 -53.02
N THR A 117 29.00 9.69 -53.16
CA THR A 117 29.98 10.75 -53.21
C THR A 117 29.59 11.63 -54.39
N GLU A 118 29.12 12.82 -54.08
CA GLU A 118 28.86 13.87 -55.04
C GLU A 118 30.17 14.12 -55.79
N ASP A 119 30.03 14.12 -57.11
CA ASP A 119 31.08 14.32 -58.10
C ASP A 119 32.06 15.40 -57.62
N GLN A 120 33.32 15.04 -57.41
CA GLN A 120 34.35 16.04 -57.16
C GLN A 120 34.53 16.87 -58.42
N ILE A 121 33.76 17.96 -58.54
CA ILE A 121 34.11 19.06 -59.41
C ILE A 121 35.30 19.75 -58.77
N LYS A 122 36.50 19.32 -59.17
CA LYS A 122 37.72 20.13 -59.11
C LYS A 122 38.21 20.29 -60.53
N THR A 123 37.73 21.35 -61.17
CA THR A 123 38.42 21.98 -62.29
C THR A 123 39.82 22.35 -61.80
N THR A 124 40.84 21.65 -62.31
CA THR A 124 42.24 22.07 -62.18
C THR A 124 42.74 22.49 -63.55
N PHE A 125 43.38 23.66 -63.59
CA PHE A 125 44.03 24.30 -64.75
C PHE A 125 45.27 23.54 -65.23
N ALA A 126 45.16 22.21 -65.38
CA ALA A 126 46.20 21.37 -65.96
C ALA A 126 46.14 21.34 -67.50
N ASP A 127 45.10 21.92 -68.10
CA ASP A 127 44.86 21.89 -69.55
C ASP A 127 45.25 23.21 -70.23
N VAL A 128 46.43 23.73 -69.87
CA VAL A 128 46.95 25.00 -70.40
C VAL A 128 48.45 24.88 -70.71
N ALA A 129 48.84 23.93 -71.56
CA ALA A 129 50.12 23.97 -72.26
C ALA A 129 50.17 22.98 -73.43
N GLY A 130 50.21 23.52 -74.66
CA GLY A 130 50.34 22.78 -75.92
C GLY A 130 49.24 23.21 -76.89
N CYS A 131 49.38 24.25 -77.71
CA CYS A 131 50.29 24.30 -78.87
C CYS A 131 50.33 22.90 -79.52
N ASP A 132 49.65 22.61 -80.63
CA ASP A 132 49.62 23.37 -81.88
C ASP A 132 48.47 22.86 -82.78
N GLU A 133 47.98 23.74 -83.64
CA GLU A 133 47.71 23.42 -85.06
C GLU A 133 46.73 22.29 -85.41
N ALA A 134 45.47 22.64 -85.67
CA ALA A 134 44.79 22.23 -86.90
C ALA A 134 43.61 23.16 -87.20
N LYS A 135 43.74 23.91 -88.29
CA LYS A 135 42.71 24.71 -88.95
C LYS A 135 41.73 23.80 -89.70
N GLU A 136 40.44 24.09 -89.62
CA GLU A 136 39.56 24.63 -90.68
C GLU A 136 38.20 25.00 -90.08
#